data_AF-A0A959G9P1-F1
#
_entry.id   AF-A0A959G9P1-F1
#
_cell.length_a   1.000
_cell.length_b   1.000
_cell.length_c   1.000
_cell.angle_alpha   90.00
_cell.angle_beta   90.00
_cell.angle_gamma   90.00
#
_symmetry.space_group_name_H-M   'P 1'
#
loop_
_entity.id
_entity.type
_entity.pdbx_description
1 polymer ?
#
loop_
_entity_poly.entity_id
_entity_poly.type
_entity_poly.pdbx_seq_one_letter_code
_entity_poly.pdbx_strand_id
1 'polypeptide(L)'
;MQFKKPNTNYTRSGRINIAYQCFGEGPVDLVYIPGWVSNIDLMWSCPELVHFLTTLSRLARIILFDKRGTGLSDRVVELSTIEERMDDIRAVMDAVGSEKAILFGHSEGGSASALFAATYPNRTIALITFGVFAKRRYAPDYPWAPTDAERQKVYDMIENSWGSGAMHLETLAPSKASDHIFMEWLANYFRSGASPSAALVLTKMNTDVDIIGILGSIRVPTLLMQRTNDIDVKIEEGRFIAERIKGARFVEFDGNDHLFWAGNTQEVLDEMERFISRLQIKDHHQVQLLTVAEISFKALPADKEVFSHLEFSSLEDLIKRYRGQIVSYSESNILATFEGPSKAVHCALDVLTKLSDHSVIAGVCVHIGECRVKDGLPMLDEVSTIVAGISDQLFSRQVLVSQTVKNLLSGSGLQFKNAGSMTRMNGGVLDLFSVHDELMMENSPKVRPERKIVNDSFLENVLQCIENNISNEFFGVENLCKDLGIGERQLQRKLKSVSNKTPNQMIRSVRLHFAKQLIQSQNKNISEAAFQTGFSNLSYFTKCFKEEFGTLPSMLF
;
A
#
# COMPACT_ATOMS: atom_id res chain seq x y z
N MET A 1 29.50 -13.06 22.45
CA MET A 1 29.27 -11.62 22.23
C MET A 1 27.79 -11.34 22.38
N GLN A 2 27.40 -10.37 23.19
CA GLN A 2 26.01 -9.92 23.29
C GLN A 2 25.68 -9.19 21.99
N PHE A 3 24.68 -9.68 21.23
CA PHE A 3 24.26 -9.03 19.99
C PHE A 3 23.77 -7.61 20.30
N LYS A 4 24.27 -6.61 19.58
CA LYS A 4 23.86 -5.22 19.75
C LYS A 4 22.72 -4.92 18.78
N LYS A 5 21.58 -4.48 19.32
CA LYS A 5 20.44 -3.99 18.52
C LYS A 5 20.91 -2.93 17.49
N PRO A 6 20.49 -3.03 16.21
CA PRO A 6 20.81 -2.05 15.19
C PRO A 6 20.13 -0.70 15.42
N ASN A 7 20.67 0.37 14.83
CA ASN A 7 20.04 1.69 14.89
C ASN A 7 18.81 1.73 13.98
N THR A 8 17.73 2.31 14.48
CA THR A 8 16.52 2.59 13.71
C THR A 8 16.71 3.85 12.86
N ASN A 9 16.41 3.73 11.57
CA ASN A 9 16.46 4.81 10.59
C ASN A 9 15.08 4.96 9.92
N TYR A 10 14.93 6.02 9.13
CA TYR A 10 13.67 6.32 8.44
C TYR A 10 13.91 6.62 6.96
N THR A 11 12.99 6.16 6.12
CA THR A 11 12.92 6.52 4.69
C THR A 11 11.50 6.98 4.34
N ARG A 12 11.33 7.65 3.20
CA ARG A 12 10.00 8.06 2.73
C ARG A 12 9.44 7.09 1.69
N SER A 13 8.21 6.66 1.91
CA SER A 13 7.38 5.97 0.93
C SER A 13 6.16 6.86 0.66
N GLY A 14 6.14 7.55 -0.48
CA GLY A 14 5.17 8.63 -0.70
C GLY A 14 5.31 9.74 0.35
N ARG A 15 4.24 9.99 1.12
CA ARG A 15 4.22 11.02 2.18
C ARG A 15 4.52 10.51 3.59
N ILE A 16 4.64 9.19 3.76
CA ILE A 16 4.82 8.58 5.07
C ILE A 16 6.27 8.17 5.30
N ASN A 17 6.70 8.26 6.56
CA ASN A 17 7.99 7.76 7.00
C ASN A 17 7.88 6.28 7.37
N ILE A 18 8.77 5.48 6.80
CA ILE A 18 8.93 4.05 7.07
C ILE A 18 10.17 3.84 7.92
N ALA A 19 9.99 3.32 9.12
CA ALA A 19 11.06 2.96 10.04
C ALA A 19 11.70 1.63 9.63
N TYR A 20 13.02 1.58 9.58
CA TYR A 20 13.77 0.39 9.20
C TYR A 20 15.07 0.24 9.99
N GLN A 21 15.59 -0.99 10.00
CA GLN A 21 16.88 -1.37 10.57
C GLN A 21 17.60 -2.27 9.56
N CYS A 22 18.93 -2.16 9.51
CA CYS A 22 19.77 -3.01 8.67
C CYS A 22 20.97 -3.50 9.47
N PHE A 23 21.29 -4.79 9.37
CA PHE A 23 22.42 -5.41 10.06
C PHE A 23 22.86 -6.72 9.40
N GLY A 24 24.05 -7.20 9.78
CA GLY A 24 24.69 -8.34 9.13
C GLY A 24 25.50 -7.93 7.90
N GLU A 25 26.41 -8.81 7.49
CA GLU A 25 27.35 -8.59 6.38
C GLU A 25 27.31 -9.74 5.37
N GLY A 26 26.20 -10.49 5.35
CA GLY A 26 26.04 -11.62 4.43
C GLY A 26 26.03 -11.16 2.95
N PRO A 27 26.38 -12.05 2.02
CA PRO A 27 26.61 -11.72 0.61
C PRO A 27 25.33 -11.40 -0.18
N VAL A 28 24.15 -11.63 0.39
CA VAL A 28 22.85 -11.33 -0.21
C VAL A 28 22.03 -10.49 0.74
N ASP A 29 21.18 -9.62 0.19
CA ASP A 29 20.20 -8.89 1.00
C ASP A 29 18.96 -9.75 1.23
N LEU A 30 18.42 -9.69 2.45
CA LEU A 30 17.14 -10.29 2.80
C LEU A 30 16.27 -9.24 3.48
N VAL A 31 15.13 -8.92 2.87
CA VAL A 31 14.11 -8.06 3.47
C VAL A 31 13.10 -8.94 4.18
N TYR A 32 12.91 -8.72 5.47
CA TYR A 32 11.83 -9.35 6.22
C TYR A 32 10.60 -8.44 6.21
N ILE A 33 9.51 -8.95 5.64
CA ILE A 33 8.21 -8.30 5.63
C ILE A 33 7.37 -8.95 6.75
N PRO A 34 7.18 -8.27 7.88
CA PRO A 34 6.48 -8.87 9.02
C PRO A 34 5.01 -9.14 8.71
N GLY A 35 4.37 -9.99 9.51
CA GLY A 35 2.92 -10.21 9.51
C GLY A 35 2.12 -9.06 10.12
N TRP A 36 0.91 -9.34 10.59
CA TRP A 36 -0.12 -8.37 10.98
C TRP A 36 0.36 -7.05 11.63
N VAL A 37 0.98 -7.10 12.81
CA VAL A 37 1.48 -5.93 13.53
C VAL A 37 2.93 -6.19 13.94
N SER A 38 3.79 -5.20 13.72
CA SER A 38 5.21 -5.28 14.08
C SER A 38 5.71 -4.09 14.88
N ASN A 39 6.88 -4.29 15.50
CA ASN A 39 7.68 -3.24 16.07
C ASN A 39 9.17 -3.65 16.05
N ILE A 40 9.94 -3.12 15.10
CA ILE A 40 11.35 -3.49 14.90
C ILE A 40 12.25 -3.17 16.10
N ASP A 41 11.82 -2.31 17.02
CA ASP A 41 12.57 -2.03 18.25
C ASP A 41 12.35 -3.10 19.32
N LEU A 42 11.14 -3.63 19.42
CA LEU A 42 10.75 -4.64 20.41
C LEU A 42 11.01 -6.08 19.97
N MET A 43 11.24 -6.33 18.67
CA MET A 43 11.71 -7.64 18.21
C MET A 43 12.95 -8.12 18.96
N TRP A 44 13.82 -7.18 19.35
CA TRP A 44 15.09 -7.44 20.04
C TRP A 44 14.97 -7.84 21.51
N SER A 45 13.77 -7.82 22.10
CA SER A 45 13.53 -8.30 23.46
C SER A 45 12.93 -9.71 23.54
N CYS A 46 12.65 -10.36 22.40
CA CYS A 46 12.30 -11.79 22.34
C CYS A 46 13.54 -12.63 22.00
N PRO A 47 14.05 -13.45 22.93
CA PRO A 47 15.25 -14.25 22.71
C PRO A 47 15.16 -15.15 21.46
N GLU A 48 14.00 -15.74 21.20
CA GLU A 48 13.76 -16.64 20.07
C GLU A 48 13.85 -15.90 18.73
N LEU A 49 13.25 -14.72 18.64
CA LEU A 49 13.28 -13.90 17.43
C LEU A 49 14.68 -13.32 17.19
N VAL A 50 15.38 -12.89 18.25
CA VAL A 50 16.79 -12.48 18.16
C VAL A 50 17.65 -13.64 17.68
N HIS A 51 17.47 -14.84 18.23
CA HIS A 51 18.22 -16.02 17.80
C HIS A 51 17.98 -16.32 16.32
N PHE A 52 16.74 -16.28 15.86
CA PHE A 52 16.39 -16.50 14.46
C PHE A 52 17.06 -15.47 13.54
N LEU A 53 16.87 -14.18 13.82
CA LEU A 53 17.39 -13.08 13.01
C LEU A 53 18.92 -13.04 12.97
N THR A 54 19.57 -13.30 14.12
CA THR A 54 21.04 -13.32 14.20
C THR A 54 21.65 -14.54 13.51
N THR A 55 20.98 -15.69 13.56
CA THR A 55 21.39 -16.88 12.80
C THR A 55 21.27 -16.63 11.30
N LEU A 56 20.13 -16.09 10.85
CA LEU A 56 19.90 -15.75 9.45
C LEU A 56 20.89 -14.68 8.94
N SER A 57 21.31 -13.74 9.79
CA SER A 57 22.29 -12.70 9.44
C SER A 57 23.69 -13.21 9.08
N ARG A 58 23.97 -14.50 9.35
CA ARG A 58 25.20 -15.15 8.89
C ARG A 58 25.16 -15.47 7.40
N LEU A 59 23.96 -15.58 6.83
CA LEU A 59 23.72 -15.92 5.42
C LEU A 59 23.40 -14.69 4.57
N ALA A 60 22.85 -13.64 5.19
CA ALA A 60 22.35 -12.46 4.49
C ALA A 60 22.56 -11.17 5.32
N ARG A 61 22.67 -10.03 4.64
CA ARG A 61 22.43 -8.72 5.25
C ARG A 61 20.92 -8.56 5.43
N ILE A 62 20.49 -8.46 6.68
CA ILE A 62 19.07 -8.43 7.05
C ILE A 62 18.57 -7.00 7.06
N ILE A 63 17.43 -6.79 6.42
CA ILE A 63 16.71 -5.53 6.35
C ILE A 63 15.33 -5.74 6.98
N LEU A 64 15.09 -5.08 8.12
CA LEU A 64 13.83 -5.09 8.83
C LEU A 64 13.14 -3.75 8.63
N PHE A 65 11.81 -3.74 8.57
CA PHE A 65 11.05 -2.50 8.64
C PHE A 65 9.71 -2.73 9.30
N ASP A 66 9.18 -1.67 9.90
CA ASP A 66 7.77 -1.63 10.26
C ASP A 66 6.99 -1.14 9.05
N LYS A 67 5.99 -1.92 8.61
CA LYS A 67 5.11 -1.46 7.52
C LYS A 67 4.39 -0.19 7.93
N ARG A 68 3.91 0.58 6.94
CA ARG A 68 3.03 1.71 7.20
C ARG A 68 1.91 1.38 8.19
N GLY A 69 1.67 2.27 9.15
CA GLY A 69 0.66 2.08 10.19
C GLY A 69 1.10 1.22 11.39
N THR A 70 2.26 0.57 11.32
CA THR A 70 2.78 -0.31 12.38
C THR A 70 4.05 0.24 13.03
N GLY A 71 4.30 -0.19 14.27
CA GLY A 71 5.53 0.04 15.01
C GLY A 71 5.97 1.49 15.06
N LEU A 72 7.18 1.74 14.55
CA LEU A 72 7.81 3.06 14.54
C LEU A 72 7.54 3.86 13.27
N SER A 73 6.93 3.26 12.25
CA SER A 73 6.52 3.95 11.03
C SER A 73 5.33 4.88 11.29
N ASP A 74 5.13 5.85 10.40
CA ASP A 74 4.00 6.77 10.52
C ASP A 74 2.67 6.01 10.58
N ARG A 75 1.78 6.51 11.44
CA ARG A 75 0.46 5.94 11.63
C ARG A 75 -0.41 6.30 10.43
N VAL A 76 -1.08 5.29 9.89
CA VAL A 76 -2.06 5.47 8.82
C VAL A 76 -3.45 5.36 9.44
N VAL A 77 -4.30 6.33 9.14
CA VAL A 77 -5.68 6.39 9.65
C VAL A 77 -6.67 5.79 8.63
N GLU A 78 -6.23 5.61 7.38
CA GLU A 78 -7.03 5.12 6.26
C GLU A 78 -6.55 3.74 5.77
N LEU A 79 -7.38 3.08 4.96
CA LEU A 79 -6.99 1.81 4.34
C LEU A 79 -5.91 2.10 3.30
N SER A 80 -4.81 1.34 3.31
CA SER A 80 -3.83 1.38 2.22
C SER A 80 -4.01 0.21 1.27
N THR A 81 -3.73 0.43 0.00
CA THR A 81 -3.72 -0.64 -1.00
C THR A 81 -2.55 -1.60 -0.78
N ILE A 82 -2.60 -2.76 -1.41
CA ILE A 82 -1.45 -3.68 -1.42
C ILE A 82 -0.26 -3.13 -2.24
N GLU A 83 -0.54 -2.32 -3.26
CA GLU A 83 0.50 -1.64 -4.05
C GLU A 83 1.30 -0.65 -3.19
N GLU A 84 0.62 0.14 -2.39
CA GLU A 84 1.26 1.05 -1.45
C GLU A 84 2.15 0.33 -0.44
N ARG A 85 1.69 -0.82 0.08
CA ARG A 85 2.50 -1.67 0.96
C ARG A 85 3.71 -2.27 0.24
N MET A 86 3.58 -2.61 -1.04
CA MET A 86 4.71 -3.03 -1.88
C MET A 86 5.71 -1.88 -2.08
N ASP A 87 5.24 -0.64 -2.25
CA ASP A 87 6.10 0.54 -2.38
C ASP A 87 6.95 0.81 -1.11
N ASP A 88 6.47 0.41 0.08
CA ASP A 88 7.27 0.47 1.33
C ASP A 88 8.49 -0.43 1.27
N ILE A 89 8.35 -1.65 0.73
CA ILE A 89 9.47 -2.59 0.51
C ILE A 89 10.52 -1.92 -0.39
N ARG A 90 10.07 -1.34 -1.51
CA ARG A 90 10.95 -0.63 -2.46
C ARG A 90 11.67 0.54 -1.80
N ALA A 91 10.95 1.37 -1.04
CA ALA A 91 11.51 2.54 -0.38
C ALA A 91 12.61 2.17 0.64
N VAL A 92 12.42 1.09 1.38
CA VAL A 92 13.42 0.58 2.33
C VAL A 92 14.62 -0.03 1.60
N MET A 93 14.39 -0.82 0.56
CA MET A 93 15.47 -1.35 -0.28
C MET A 93 16.33 -0.23 -0.89
N ASP A 94 15.69 0.78 -1.48
CA ASP A 94 16.39 1.92 -2.08
C ASP A 94 17.19 2.71 -1.01
N ALA A 95 16.64 2.88 0.20
CA ALA A 95 17.31 3.59 1.30
C ALA A 95 18.59 2.92 1.80
N VAL A 96 18.66 1.59 1.74
CA VAL A 96 19.85 0.82 2.15
C VAL A 96 20.78 0.45 0.98
N GLY A 97 20.47 0.93 -0.22
CA GLY A 97 21.20 0.62 -1.44
C GLY A 97 21.07 -0.83 -1.89
N SER A 98 19.94 -1.49 -1.60
CA SER A 98 19.67 -2.86 -2.02
C SER A 98 19.10 -2.89 -3.44
N GLU A 99 19.93 -3.31 -4.40
CA GLU A 99 19.51 -3.50 -5.79
C GLU A 99 18.61 -4.73 -5.96
N LYS A 100 18.96 -5.84 -5.32
CA LYS A 100 18.14 -7.07 -5.30
C LYS A 100 18.15 -7.69 -3.92
N ALA A 101 17.01 -8.25 -3.50
CA ALA A 101 16.92 -8.94 -2.22
C ALA A 101 16.09 -10.23 -2.30
N ILE A 102 16.33 -11.13 -1.36
CA ILE A 102 15.40 -12.18 -1.00
C ILE A 102 14.29 -11.53 -0.17
N LEU A 103 13.03 -11.78 -0.52
CA LEU A 103 11.90 -11.33 0.27
C LEU A 103 11.46 -12.46 1.19
N PHE A 104 11.41 -12.21 2.50
CA PHE A 104 10.86 -13.14 3.48
C PHE A 104 9.55 -12.57 4.04
N GLY A 105 8.42 -13.07 3.56
CA GLY A 105 7.09 -12.63 3.98
C GLY A 105 6.46 -13.57 5.01
N HIS A 106 6.06 -13.05 6.15
CA HIS A 106 5.30 -13.79 7.17
C HIS A 106 3.83 -13.37 7.16
N SER A 107 2.90 -14.33 7.20
CA SER A 107 1.46 -14.04 7.26
C SER A 107 1.02 -13.10 6.10
N GLU A 108 0.30 -12.02 6.39
CA GLU A 108 -0.08 -11.01 5.39
C GLU A 108 1.12 -10.36 4.67
N GLY A 109 2.29 -10.32 5.30
CA GLY A 109 3.51 -9.79 4.70
C GLY A 109 3.93 -10.59 3.46
N GLY A 110 3.50 -11.85 3.38
CA GLY A 110 3.60 -12.68 2.18
C GLY A 110 2.84 -12.14 0.98
N SER A 111 1.68 -11.50 1.19
CA SER A 111 0.86 -11.00 0.08
C SER A 111 1.50 -9.81 -0.63
N ALA A 112 2.02 -8.84 0.14
CA ALA A 112 2.77 -7.71 -0.43
C ALA A 112 4.09 -8.19 -1.09
N SER A 113 4.76 -9.18 -0.48
CA SER A 113 5.97 -9.79 -1.04
C SER A 113 5.70 -10.51 -2.37
N ALA A 114 4.56 -11.20 -2.49
CA ALA A 114 4.13 -11.87 -3.70
C ALA A 114 3.87 -10.88 -4.85
N LEU A 115 3.20 -9.76 -4.56
CA LEU A 115 3.01 -8.69 -5.54
C LEU A 115 4.36 -8.07 -5.96
N PHE A 116 5.25 -7.78 -5.00
CA PHE A 116 6.59 -7.27 -5.31
C PHE A 116 7.36 -8.23 -6.21
N ALA A 117 7.36 -9.52 -5.90
CA ALA A 117 8.08 -10.54 -6.67
C ALA A 117 7.54 -10.71 -8.10
N ALA A 118 6.23 -10.53 -8.30
CA ALA A 118 5.60 -10.57 -9.61
C ALA A 118 5.88 -9.31 -10.44
N THR A 119 5.82 -8.13 -9.82
CA THR A 119 6.01 -6.82 -10.47
C THR A 119 7.48 -6.50 -10.73
N TYR A 120 8.37 -6.81 -9.77
CA TYR A 120 9.79 -6.50 -9.81
C TYR A 120 10.66 -7.76 -9.70
N PRO A 121 10.56 -8.72 -10.63
CA PRO A 121 11.40 -9.92 -10.59
C PRO A 121 12.89 -9.56 -10.74
N ASN A 122 13.22 -8.46 -11.42
CA ASN A 122 14.60 -7.97 -11.52
C ASN A 122 15.14 -7.37 -10.22
N ARG A 123 14.30 -7.04 -9.23
CA ARG A 123 14.69 -6.59 -7.89
C ARG A 123 14.56 -7.71 -6.85
N THR A 124 14.15 -8.92 -7.25
CA THR A 124 13.82 -10.02 -6.33
C THR A 124 14.68 -11.24 -6.64
N ILE A 125 15.52 -11.65 -5.69
CA ILE A 125 16.37 -12.85 -5.81
C ILE A 125 15.53 -14.11 -5.66
N ALA A 126 14.68 -14.13 -4.62
CA ALA A 126 13.79 -15.24 -4.29
C ALA A 126 12.65 -14.75 -3.38
N LEU A 127 11.56 -15.50 -3.35
CA LEU A 127 10.45 -15.31 -2.43
C LEU A 127 10.44 -16.45 -1.40
N ILE A 128 10.63 -16.14 -0.13
CA ILE A 128 10.46 -17.07 0.98
C ILE A 128 9.22 -16.64 1.76
N THR A 129 8.36 -17.59 2.14
CA THR A 129 7.17 -17.28 2.93
C THR A 129 6.97 -18.23 4.10
N PHE A 130 6.35 -17.74 5.17
CA PHE A 130 5.90 -18.57 6.29
C PHE A 130 4.44 -18.27 6.65
N GLY A 131 3.58 -19.29 6.64
CA GLY A 131 2.18 -19.21 7.09
C GLY A 131 1.39 -18.13 6.35
N VAL A 132 1.39 -18.13 5.02
CA VAL A 132 0.80 -17.05 4.19
C VAL A 132 -0.51 -17.47 3.54
N PHE A 133 -1.38 -16.49 3.25
CA PHE A 133 -2.66 -16.70 2.60
C PHE A 133 -2.77 -15.88 1.30
N ALA A 134 -3.51 -16.41 0.32
CA ALA A 134 -3.77 -15.69 -0.93
C ALA A 134 -4.97 -14.74 -0.82
N LYS A 135 -5.90 -15.08 0.07
CA LYS A 135 -7.18 -14.41 0.27
C LYS A 135 -7.66 -14.64 1.70
N ARG A 136 -8.36 -13.66 2.29
CA ARG A 136 -8.82 -13.75 3.69
C ARG A 136 -10.34 -13.65 3.88
N ARG A 137 -11.08 -13.78 2.78
CA ARG A 137 -12.53 -14.02 2.76
C ARG A 137 -12.85 -15.32 2.05
N TYR A 138 -13.74 -16.09 2.65
CA TYR A 138 -14.33 -17.28 2.04
C TYR A 138 -14.82 -16.99 0.62
N ALA A 139 -14.48 -17.87 -0.30
CA ALA A 139 -15.09 -17.96 -1.61
C ALA A 139 -15.18 -19.44 -2.03
N PRO A 140 -16.11 -19.84 -2.90
CA PRO A 140 -16.22 -21.24 -3.34
C PRO A 140 -14.93 -21.80 -3.94
N ASP A 141 -14.11 -20.96 -4.58
CA ASP A 141 -12.82 -21.29 -5.16
C ASP A 141 -11.63 -21.16 -4.18
N TYR A 142 -11.89 -20.69 -2.96
CA TYR A 142 -10.92 -20.58 -1.86
C TYR A 142 -11.65 -20.81 -0.50
N PRO A 143 -12.11 -22.05 -0.23
CA PRO A 143 -13.06 -22.34 0.85
C PRO A 143 -12.43 -22.37 2.26
N TRP A 144 -11.10 -22.27 2.35
CA TRP A 144 -10.38 -22.37 3.61
C TRP A 144 -10.33 -21.05 4.38
N ALA A 145 -10.44 -19.93 3.65
CA ALA A 145 -10.46 -18.61 4.24
C ALA A 145 -11.65 -18.42 5.20
N PRO A 146 -11.50 -17.55 6.20
CA PRO A 146 -12.59 -17.25 7.13
C PRO A 146 -13.82 -16.66 6.44
N THR A 147 -15.00 -16.97 6.96
CA THR A 147 -16.25 -16.32 6.62
C THR A 147 -16.31 -14.89 7.17
N ASP A 148 -17.18 -14.04 6.62
CA ASP A 148 -17.37 -12.67 7.15
C ASP A 148 -17.80 -12.66 8.62
N ALA A 149 -18.58 -13.66 9.06
CA ALA A 149 -18.96 -13.82 10.46
C ALA A 149 -17.77 -14.15 11.37
N GLU A 150 -16.83 -14.98 10.91
CA GLU A 150 -15.59 -15.26 11.65
C GLU A 150 -14.65 -14.04 11.68
N ARG A 151 -14.56 -13.29 10.57
CA ARG A 151 -13.81 -12.02 10.54
C ARG A 151 -14.42 -10.99 11.48
N GLN A 152 -15.75 -10.92 11.58
CA GLN A 152 -16.43 -10.03 12.51
C GLN A 152 -16.04 -10.32 13.97
N LYS A 153 -15.92 -11.59 14.37
CA LYS A 153 -15.43 -11.95 15.71
C LYS A 153 -14.02 -11.43 15.99
N VAL A 154 -13.14 -11.43 14.98
CA VAL A 154 -11.79 -10.87 15.11
C VAL A 154 -11.85 -9.35 15.27
N TYR A 155 -12.72 -8.66 14.52
CA TYR A 155 -12.94 -7.22 14.68
C TYR A 155 -13.45 -6.87 16.08
N ASP A 156 -14.47 -7.59 16.55
CA ASP A 156 -15.05 -7.37 17.88
C ASP A 156 -14.02 -7.66 18.98
N MET A 157 -13.19 -8.69 18.80
CA MET A 157 -12.08 -8.99 19.72
C MET A 157 -11.08 -7.84 19.77
N ILE A 158 -10.68 -7.28 18.61
CA ILE A 158 -9.75 -6.15 18.56
C ILE A 158 -10.35 -4.93 19.25
N GLU A 159 -11.60 -4.60 18.97
CA GLU A 159 -12.26 -3.42 19.56
C GLU A 159 -12.39 -3.53 21.09
N ASN A 160 -12.69 -4.72 21.61
CA ASN A 160 -13.03 -4.91 23.02
C ASN A 160 -11.88 -5.41 23.89
N SER A 161 -10.87 -6.07 23.31
CA SER A 161 -9.87 -6.85 24.05
C SER A 161 -8.42 -6.58 23.59
N TRP A 162 -8.17 -5.53 22.80
CA TRP A 162 -6.85 -5.25 22.21
C TRP A 162 -5.70 -5.34 23.21
N GLY A 163 -4.80 -6.30 22.97
CA GLY A 163 -3.64 -6.51 23.80
C GLY A 163 -3.97 -6.86 25.25
N SER A 164 -5.12 -7.44 25.54
CA SER A 164 -5.41 -8.02 26.86
C SER A 164 -5.32 -9.55 26.79
N GLY A 165 -5.38 -10.23 27.95
CA GLY A 165 -5.45 -11.70 27.98
C GLY A 165 -6.66 -12.29 27.24
N ALA A 166 -7.73 -11.51 27.03
CA ALA A 166 -8.92 -11.93 26.28
C ALA A 166 -8.72 -11.90 24.75
N MET A 167 -7.55 -11.47 24.27
CA MET A 167 -7.19 -11.49 22.85
C MET A 167 -6.90 -12.90 22.33
N HIS A 168 -6.74 -13.88 23.21
CA HIS A 168 -6.41 -15.27 22.87
C HIS A 168 -5.11 -15.39 22.04
N LEU A 169 -4.07 -14.65 22.46
CA LEU A 169 -2.76 -14.63 21.78
C LEU A 169 -2.09 -16.00 21.71
N GLU A 170 -2.44 -16.92 22.62
CA GLU A 170 -2.02 -18.31 22.61
C GLU A 170 -2.40 -19.03 21.31
N THR A 171 -3.39 -18.57 20.56
CA THR A 171 -3.75 -19.16 19.25
C THR A 171 -2.68 -18.91 18.18
N LEU A 172 -1.86 -17.85 18.31
CA LEU A 172 -0.76 -17.56 17.38
C LEU A 172 0.50 -18.37 17.70
N ALA A 173 0.69 -18.74 18.97
CA ALA A 173 1.82 -19.54 19.42
C ALA A 173 1.41 -20.53 20.52
N PRO A 174 0.65 -21.61 20.18
CA PRO A 174 0.16 -22.55 21.18
C PRO A 174 1.27 -23.24 21.98
N SER A 175 2.46 -23.45 21.39
CA SER A 175 3.61 -24.01 22.10
C SER A 175 4.10 -23.12 23.25
N LYS A 176 3.74 -21.83 23.22
CA LYS A 176 4.09 -20.81 24.22
C LYS A 176 2.93 -20.43 25.14
N ALA A 177 1.78 -21.11 25.05
CA ALA A 177 0.58 -20.77 25.83
C ALA A 177 0.81 -20.72 27.35
N SER A 178 1.71 -21.54 27.88
CA SER A 178 2.06 -21.57 29.31
C SER A 178 3.25 -20.66 29.69
N ASP A 179 3.91 -20.03 28.70
CA ASP A 179 5.03 -19.13 28.91
C ASP A 179 4.49 -17.70 29.12
N HIS A 180 4.20 -17.35 30.37
CA HIS A 180 3.62 -16.06 30.72
C HIS A 180 4.52 -14.87 30.34
N ILE A 181 5.85 -15.04 30.38
CA ILE A 181 6.80 -13.98 30.00
C ILE A 181 6.71 -13.72 28.50
N PHE A 182 6.70 -14.80 27.69
CA PHE A 182 6.53 -14.69 26.25
C PHE A 182 5.17 -14.08 25.89
N MET A 183 4.08 -14.52 26.54
CA MET A 183 2.74 -14.01 26.24
C MET A 183 2.57 -12.54 26.63
N GLU A 184 3.14 -12.12 27.77
CA GLU A 184 3.17 -10.70 28.15
C GLU A 184 4.00 -9.87 27.18
N TRP A 185 5.16 -10.38 26.75
CA TRP A 185 5.97 -9.74 25.71
C TRP A 185 5.20 -9.61 24.39
N LEU A 186 4.53 -10.68 23.94
CA LEU A 186 3.77 -10.69 22.68
C LEU A 186 2.62 -9.68 22.72
N ALA A 187 1.92 -9.59 23.85
CA ALA A 187 0.87 -8.60 24.06
C ALA A 187 1.44 -7.16 24.02
N ASN A 188 2.58 -6.91 24.68
CA ASN A 188 3.28 -5.63 24.65
C ASN A 188 3.77 -5.27 23.23
N TYR A 189 4.29 -6.25 22.50
CA TYR A 189 4.75 -6.12 21.12
C TYR A 189 3.63 -5.63 20.21
N PHE A 190 2.44 -6.24 20.27
CA PHE A 190 1.30 -5.80 19.48
C PHE A 190 0.74 -4.45 19.93
N ARG A 191 0.60 -4.18 21.23
CA ARG A 191 0.11 -2.87 21.73
C ARG A 191 1.04 -1.71 21.34
N SER A 192 2.35 -1.96 21.32
CA SER A 192 3.33 -0.97 20.90
C SER A 192 3.39 -0.83 19.38
N GLY A 193 3.09 -1.90 18.67
CA GLY A 193 3.00 -1.94 17.21
C GLY A 193 1.76 -1.24 16.65
N ALA A 194 0.60 -1.32 17.30
CA ALA A 194 -0.64 -0.68 16.87
C ALA A 194 -1.56 -0.32 18.04
N SER A 195 -2.24 0.83 17.94
CA SER A 195 -3.41 1.12 18.77
C SER A 195 -4.61 0.26 18.32
N PRO A 196 -5.66 0.08 19.13
CA PRO A 196 -6.83 -0.74 18.75
C PRO A 196 -7.45 -0.31 17.42
N SER A 197 -7.64 0.99 17.20
CA SER A 197 -8.21 1.52 15.95
C SER A 197 -7.28 1.28 14.76
N ALA A 198 -5.97 1.44 14.93
CA ALA A 198 -5.01 1.16 13.87
C ALA A 198 -4.98 -0.34 13.53
N ALA A 199 -4.99 -1.20 14.55
CA ALA A 199 -5.05 -2.65 14.37
C ALA A 199 -6.32 -3.08 13.63
N LEU A 200 -7.47 -2.48 13.95
CA LEU A 200 -8.73 -2.76 13.26
C LEU A 200 -8.65 -2.38 11.77
N VAL A 201 -8.10 -1.21 11.45
CA VAL A 201 -7.88 -0.77 10.07
C VAL A 201 -6.98 -1.77 9.33
N LEU A 202 -5.83 -2.13 9.90
CA LEU A 202 -4.91 -3.13 9.35
C LEU A 202 -5.60 -4.49 9.13
N THR A 203 -6.40 -4.94 10.08
CA THR A 203 -7.12 -6.21 9.98
C THR A 203 -8.17 -6.18 8.88
N LYS A 204 -8.87 -5.06 8.69
CA LYS A 204 -9.82 -4.87 7.57
C LYS A 204 -9.09 -4.85 6.22
N MET A 205 -7.97 -4.14 6.13
CA MET A 205 -7.10 -4.17 4.94
C MET A 205 -6.70 -5.59 4.58
N ASN A 206 -6.29 -6.39 5.56
CA ASN A 206 -5.89 -7.78 5.34
C ASN A 206 -7.07 -8.68 4.95
N THR A 207 -8.28 -8.41 5.47
CA THR A 207 -9.49 -9.13 5.07
C THR A 207 -9.79 -8.97 3.58
N ASP A 208 -9.53 -7.78 3.03
CA ASP A 208 -9.84 -7.45 1.63
C ASP A 208 -8.72 -7.83 0.64
N VAL A 209 -7.60 -8.38 1.12
CA VAL A 209 -6.52 -8.89 0.27
C VAL A 209 -7.00 -10.07 -0.55
N ASP A 210 -6.74 -10.00 -1.86
CA ASP A 210 -6.91 -11.12 -2.80
C ASP A 210 -5.79 -11.03 -3.88
N ILE A 211 -4.81 -11.93 -3.77
CA ILE A 211 -3.68 -12.02 -4.70
C ILE A 211 -3.74 -13.24 -5.62
N ILE A 212 -4.85 -13.99 -5.63
CA ILE A 212 -4.96 -15.24 -6.41
C ILE A 212 -4.64 -15.00 -7.89
N GLY A 213 -5.13 -13.87 -8.43
CA GLY A 213 -4.97 -13.50 -9.83
C GLY A 213 -3.53 -13.20 -10.28
N ILE A 214 -2.57 -13.03 -9.35
CA ILE A 214 -1.17 -12.72 -9.68
C ILE A 214 -0.18 -13.85 -9.37
N LEU A 215 -0.60 -14.90 -8.64
CA LEU A 215 0.31 -15.97 -8.20
C LEU A 215 1.01 -16.64 -9.38
N GLY A 216 0.27 -16.85 -10.48
CA GLY A 216 0.78 -17.44 -11.71
C GLY A 216 1.90 -16.64 -12.39
N SER A 217 2.08 -15.37 -12.03
CA SER A 217 3.05 -14.45 -12.63
C SER A 217 4.36 -14.35 -11.84
N ILE A 218 4.44 -14.99 -10.68
CA ILE A 218 5.69 -15.08 -9.92
C ILE A 218 6.62 -16.05 -10.66
N ARG A 219 7.84 -15.57 -10.98
CA ARG A 219 8.86 -16.31 -11.76
C ARG A 219 10.17 -16.53 -11.01
N VAL A 220 10.32 -15.92 -9.83
CA VAL A 220 11.51 -16.07 -8.98
C VAL A 220 11.46 -17.40 -8.22
N PRO A 221 12.61 -17.99 -7.84
CA PRO A 221 12.65 -19.13 -6.94
C PRO A 221 11.80 -18.87 -5.70
N THR A 222 10.89 -19.78 -5.38
CA THR A 222 9.93 -19.58 -4.30
C THR A 222 9.96 -20.75 -3.32
N LEU A 223 10.13 -20.45 -2.03
CA LEU A 223 10.01 -21.39 -0.92
C LEU A 223 8.82 -20.99 -0.05
N LEU A 224 7.81 -21.84 0.02
CA LEU A 224 6.68 -21.68 0.93
C LEU A 224 6.83 -22.65 2.10
N MET A 225 6.71 -22.12 3.31
CA MET A 225 6.85 -22.88 4.56
C MET A 225 5.59 -22.71 5.40
N GLN A 226 5.11 -23.79 6.00
CA GLN A 226 3.95 -23.72 6.88
C GLN A 226 3.90 -24.90 7.83
N ARG A 227 3.30 -24.69 9.00
CA ARG A 227 3.00 -25.78 9.93
C ARG A 227 1.66 -26.44 9.60
N THR A 228 1.62 -27.76 9.68
CA THR A 228 0.45 -28.57 9.28
C THR A 228 -0.81 -28.25 10.07
N ASN A 229 -0.68 -27.85 11.34
CA ASN A 229 -1.81 -27.54 12.23
C ASN A 229 -1.86 -26.04 12.62
N ASP A 230 -1.31 -25.14 11.79
CA ASP A 230 -1.45 -23.69 11.99
C ASP A 230 -2.94 -23.31 12.12
N ILE A 231 -3.28 -22.62 13.21
CA ILE A 231 -4.65 -22.29 13.60
C ILE A 231 -5.16 -21.06 12.82
N ASP A 232 -4.29 -20.11 12.50
CA ASP A 232 -4.69 -18.90 11.78
C ASP A 232 -4.79 -19.17 10.28
N VAL A 233 -3.78 -19.81 9.69
CA VAL A 233 -3.73 -20.09 8.25
C VAL A 233 -3.73 -21.60 8.02
N LYS A 234 -4.75 -22.10 7.34
CA LYS A 234 -4.90 -23.55 7.12
C LYS A 234 -3.88 -24.06 6.11
N ILE A 235 -3.41 -25.29 6.25
CA ILE A 235 -2.33 -25.84 5.41
C ILE A 235 -2.70 -25.87 3.92
N GLU A 236 -3.99 -26.04 3.61
CA GLU A 236 -4.50 -26.04 2.24
C GLU A 236 -4.30 -24.68 1.54
N GLU A 237 -4.29 -23.58 2.29
CA GLU A 237 -4.00 -22.25 1.75
C GLU A 237 -2.58 -22.20 1.15
N GLY A 238 -1.59 -22.73 1.89
CA GLY A 238 -0.21 -22.84 1.42
C GLY A 238 -0.06 -23.75 0.21
N ARG A 239 -0.72 -24.92 0.21
CA ARG A 239 -0.74 -25.85 -0.94
C ARG A 239 -1.31 -25.20 -2.18
N PHE A 240 -2.44 -24.51 -2.07
CA PHE A 240 -3.09 -23.80 -3.17
C PHE A 240 -2.19 -22.72 -3.80
N ILE A 241 -1.45 -22.00 -2.96
CA ILE A 241 -0.50 -20.99 -3.44
C ILE A 241 0.65 -21.67 -4.18
N ALA A 242 1.24 -22.71 -3.60
CA ALA A 242 2.36 -23.43 -4.19
C ALA A 242 2.03 -24.05 -5.55
N GLU A 243 0.82 -24.60 -5.71
CA GLU A 243 0.34 -25.13 -7.00
C GLU A 243 0.25 -24.08 -8.10
N ARG A 244 0.06 -22.81 -7.74
CA ARG A 244 -0.11 -21.70 -8.69
C ARG A 244 1.19 -20.97 -9.01
N ILE A 245 2.20 -21.06 -8.16
CA ILE A 245 3.51 -20.47 -8.41
C ILE A 245 4.40 -21.52 -9.09
N LYS A 246 4.74 -21.26 -10.36
CA LYS A 246 5.54 -22.21 -11.15
C LYS A 246 6.90 -22.45 -10.51
N GLY A 247 7.16 -23.71 -10.14
CA GLY A 247 8.44 -24.12 -9.54
C GLY A 247 8.58 -23.77 -8.07
N ALA A 248 7.50 -23.37 -7.38
CA ALA A 248 7.51 -23.20 -5.94
C ALA A 248 7.77 -24.53 -5.23
N ARG A 249 8.54 -24.46 -4.15
CA ARG A 249 8.74 -25.56 -3.21
C ARG A 249 7.90 -25.30 -1.96
N PHE A 250 6.95 -26.19 -1.67
CA PHE A 250 6.20 -26.16 -0.43
C PHE A 250 6.80 -27.13 0.59
N VAL A 251 7.05 -26.65 1.80
CA VAL A 251 7.60 -27.44 2.91
C VAL A 251 6.65 -27.34 4.09
N GLU A 252 6.18 -28.51 4.51
CA GLU A 252 5.30 -28.67 5.65
C GLU A 252 6.12 -29.07 6.88
N PHE A 253 5.85 -28.42 8.00
CA PHE A 253 6.47 -28.68 9.29
C PHE A 253 5.41 -29.19 10.27
N ASP A 254 5.80 -30.05 11.21
CA ASP A 254 4.91 -30.40 12.31
C ASP A 254 4.71 -29.20 13.26
N GLY A 255 3.59 -29.18 13.97
CA GLY A 255 3.23 -28.14 14.94
C GLY A 255 2.02 -27.28 14.54
N ASN A 256 1.70 -26.31 15.39
CA ASN A 256 0.50 -25.46 15.28
C ASN A 256 0.76 -23.96 15.51
N ASP A 257 2.00 -23.55 15.78
CA ASP A 257 2.34 -22.15 15.93
C ASP A 257 2.33 -21.41 14.59
N HIS A 258 1.65 -20.26 14.53
CA HIS A 258 1.66 -19.37 13.38
C HIS A 258 2.96 -18.52 13.32
N LEU A 259 3.60 -18.29 14.46
CA LEU A 259 4.85 -17.53 14.55
C LEU A 259 6.04 -18.43 14.20
N PHE A 260 6.81 -18.09 13.16
CA PHE A 260 7.95 -18.91 12.73
C PHE A 260 9.07 -19.00 13.78
N TRP A 261 9.11 -18.05 14.73
CA TRP A 261 10.09 -18.03 15.81
C TRP A 261 9.63 -18.76 17.08
N ALA A 262 8.42 -19.33 17.11
CA ALA A 262 7.96 -20.25 18.14
C ALA A 262 7.95 -21.70 17.62
N GLY A 263 7.89 -22.70 18.50
CA GLY A 263 7.86 -24.12 18.11
C GLY A 263 9.19 -24.64 17.52
N ASN A 264 9.11 -25.43 16.46
CA ASN A 264 10.25 -26.03 15.74
C ASN A 264 11.01 -25.04 14.83
N THR A 265 11.39 -23.90 15.38
CA THR A 265 12.08 -22.79 14.69
C THR A 265 13.38 -23.20 14.00
N GLN A 266 14.12 -24.17 14.55
CA GLN A 266 15.39 -24.62 13.94
C GLN A 266 15.18 -25.30 12.59
N GLU A 267 14.12 -26.10 12.43
CA GLU A 267 13.82 -26.77 11.15
C GLU A 267 13.51 -25.75 10.05
N VAL A 268 12.84 -24.65 10.42
CA VAL A 268 12.55 -23.52 9.52
C VAL A 268 13.86 -22.85 9.09
N LEU A 269 14.77 -22.56 10.02
CA LEU A 269 16.10 -22.00 9.72
C LEU A 269 16.91 -22.91 8.80
N ASP A 270 16.95 -24.22 9.09
CA ASP A 270 17.71 -25.20 8.32
C ASP A 270 17.18 -25.33 6.88
N GLU A 271 15.87 -25.20 6.67
CA GLU A 271 15.29 -25.18 5.33
C GLU A 271 15.58 -23.88 4.60
N MET A 272 15.48 -22.72 5.27
CA MET A 272 15.88 -21.44 4.70
C MET A 272 17.36 -21.44 4.30
N GLU A 273 18.26 -21.96 5.15
CA GLU A 273 19.69 -22.07 4.85
C GLU A 273 19.95 -22.97 3.64
N ARG A 274 19.31 -24.15 3.59
CA ARG A 274 19.42 -25.07 2.45
C ARG A 274 18.88 -24.46 1.16
N PHE A 275 17.83 -23.65 1.23
CA PHE A 275 17.28 -22.97 0.06
C PHE A 275 18.20 -21.84 -0.41
N ILE A 276 18.60 -20.94 0.50
CA ILE A 276 19.44 -19.77 0.19
C ILE A 276 20.79 -20.20 -0.38
N SER A 277 21.43 -21.21 0.21
CA SER A 277 22.72 -21.74 -0.24
C SER A 277 22.70 -22.34 -1.66
N ARG A 278 21.52 -22.71 -2.17
CA ARG A 278 21.33 -23.28 -3.51
C ARG A 278 20.86 -22.25 -4.54
N LEU A 279 20.61 -21.01 -4.14
CA LEU A 279 20.17 -19.97 -5.05
C LEU A 279 21.28 -19.63 -6.04
N GLN A 280 20.93 -19.69 -7.33
CA GLN A 280 21.75 -19.11 -8.39
C GLN A 280 21.15 -17.74 -8.71
N ILE A 281 21.89 -16.67 -8.36
CA ILE A 281 21.49 -15.31 -8.73
C ILE A 281 21.65 -15.21 -10.26
N LYS A 282 20.51 -15.11 -10.97
CA LYS A 282 20.48 -14.96 -12.43
C LYS A 282 19.95 -13.57 -12.78
N ASP A 283 20.50 -12.96 -13.83
CA ASP A 283 20.13 -11.61 -14.28
C ASP A 283 19.06 -11.59 -15.38
N HIS A 284 18.31 -12.68 -15.58
CA HIS A 284 17.45 -12.82 -16.75
C HIS A 284 16.00 -13.14 -16.38
N HIS A 285 15.23 -12.10 -16.08
CA HIS A 285 13.77 -12.19 -16.13
C HIS A 285 13.27 -11.43 -17.36
N GLN A 286 12.94 -12.19 -18.41
CA GLN A 286 12.33 -11.67 -19.63
C GLN A 286 10.82 -11.47 -19.48
N VAL A 287 10.20 -11.86 -18.36
CA VAL A 287 8.76 -11.75 -18.14
C VAL A 287 8.52 -11.14 -16.77
N GLN A 288 7.66 -10.12 -16.70
CA GLN A 288 7.22 -9.48 -15.46
C GLN A 288 5.74 -9.13 -15.52
N LEU A 289 5.13 -8.92 -14.36
CA LEU A 289 3.76 -8.43 -14.28
C LEU A 289 3.74 -6.92 -14.52
N LEU A 290 2.92 -6.45 -15.47
CA LEU A 290 2.74 -5.03 -15.74
C LEU A 290 1.27 -4.65 -15.66
N THR A 291 1.01 -3.46 -15.12
CA THR A 291 -0.28 -2.80 -15.26
C THR A 291 -0.29 -2.06 -16.58
N VAL A 292 -1.26 -2.37 -17.43
CA VAL A 292 -1.47 -1.75 -18.73
C VAL A 292 -2.79 -1.00 -18.70
N ALA A 293 -2.75 0.28 -19.07
CA ALA A 293 -3.94 1.07 -19.32
C ALA A 293 -4.00 1.44 -20.80
N GLU A 294 -5.17 1.26 -21.40
CA GLU A 294 -5.48 1.82 -22.71
C GLU A 294 -6.53 2.91 -22.54
N ILE A 295 -6.15 4.11 -22.96
CA ILE A 295 -7.03 5.25 -23.08
C ILE A 295 -7.60 5.21 -24.48
N SER A 296 -8.90 4.95 -24.60
CA SER A 296 -9.59 4.79 -25.87
C SER A 296 -10.48 5.98 -26.15
N PHE A 297 -10.34 6.51 -27.36
CA PHE A 297 -11.08 7.67 -27.84
C PHE A 297 -12.06 7.23 -28.92
N LYS A 298 -13.32 7.64 -28.77
CA LYS A 298 -14.33 7.57 -29.83
C LYS A 298 -14.68 9.00 -30.24
N ALA A 299 -13.83 9.63 -31.05
CA ALA A 299 -14.10 10.97 -31.57
C ALA A 299 -15.26 10.92 -32.59
N LEU A 300 -16.26 11.81 -32.45
CA LEU A 300 -17.26 12.02 -33.49
C LEU A 300 -16.60 12.73 -34.70
N PRO A 301 -17.13 12.59 -35.92
CA PRO A 301 -16.49 13.14 -37.13
C PRO A 301 -16.17 14.64 -37.07
N ALA A 302 -16.97 15.43 -36.34
CA ALA A 302 -16.77 16.87 -36.16
C ALA A 302 -15.65 17.23 -35.16
N ASP A 303 -15.24 16.30 -34.30
CA ASP A 303 -14.28 16.52 -33.21
C ASP A 303 -12.87 15.99 -33.56
N LYS A 304 -12.70 15.37 -34.74
CA LYS A 304 -11.40 14.82 -35.19
C LYS A 304 -10.34 15.92 -35.42
N GLU A 305 -10.73 17.07 -35.98
CA GLU A 305 -9.84 18.24 -36.14
C GLU A 305 -9.52 18.94 -34.82
N VAL A 306 -10.44 18.89 -33.85
CA VAL A 306 -10.25 19.43 -32.50
C VAL A 306 -9.19 18.61 -31.76
N PHE A 307 -9.23 17.29 -31.89
CA PHE A 307 -8.24 16.38 -31.29
C PHE A 307 -6.83 16.49 -31.87
N SER A 308 -6.70 16.73 -33.18
CA SER A 308 -5.38 16.87 -33.81
C SER A 308 -4.63 18.12 -33.35
N HIS A 309 -5.33 19.09 -32.75
CA HIS A 309 -4.77 20.36 -32.29
C HIS A 309 -4.78 20.54 -30.76
N LEU A 310 -5.48 19.68 -30.01
CA LEU A 310 -5.57 19.75 -28.54
C LEU A 310 -4.80 18.61 -27.86
N GLU A 311 -3.96 19.00 -26.90
CA GLU A 311 -3.69 18.27 -25.65
C GLU A 311 -2.85 16.98 -25.62
N PHE A 312 -2.29 16.46 -26.72
CA PHE A 312 -1.46 15.24 -26.65
C PHE A 312 -0.28 15.37 -25.67
N SER A 313 0.49 16.46 -25.75
CA SER A 313 1.59 16.73 -24.80
C SER A 313 1.11 16.79 -23.36
N SER A 314 -0.10 17.28 -23.15
CA SER A 314 -0.68 17.46 -21.83
C SER A 314 -1.23 16.17 -21.22
N LEU A 315 -1.67 15.22 -22.06
CA LEU A 315 -2.00 13.85 -21.65
C LEU A 315 -0.72 13.05 -21.38
N GLU A 316 0.32 13.24 -22.20
CA GLU A 316 1.64 12.65 -21.96
C GLU A 316 2.23 13.12 -20.62
N ASP A 317 2.16 14.42 -20.32
CA ASP A 317 2.58 14.96 -19.03
C ASP A 317 1.74 14.40 -17.86
N LEU A 318 0.45 14.18 -18.06
CA LEU A 318 -0.42 13.55 -17.07
C LEU A 318 -0.02 12.08 -16.82
N ILE A 319 0.17 11.29 -17.88
CA ILE A 319 0.60 9.89 -17.79
C ILE A 319 1.96 9.81 -17.09
N LYS A 320 2.94 10.66 -17.47
CA LYS A 320 4.26 10.73 -16.84
C LYS A 320 4.19 11.12 -15.36
N ARG A 321 3.28 12.02 -14.96
CA ARG A 321 3.08 12.40 -13.55
C ARG A 321 2.70 11.19 -12.69
N TYR A 322 1.92 10.26 -13.22
CA TYR A 322 1.59 8.99 -12.57
C TYR A 322 2.65 7.89 -12.78
N ARG A 323 3.84 8.24 -13.28
CA ARG A 323 4.92 7.30 -13.66
C ARG A 323 4.49 6.28 -14.71
N GLY A 324 3.54 6.65 -15.56
CA GLY A 324 3.19 5.87 -16.73
C GLY A 324 4.21 6.07 -17.85
N GLN A 325 4.44 5.01 -18.62
CA GLN A 325 5.22 5.04 -19.85
C GLN A 325 4.31 4.75 -21.03
N ILE A 326 4.25 5.65 -22.02
CA ILE A 326 3.51 5.43 -23.26
C ILE A 326 4.26 4.39 -24.09
N VAL A 327 3.55 3.34 -24.51
CA VAL A 327 4.08 2.26 -25.35
C VAL A 327 3.74 2.51 -26.82
N SER A 328 2.49 2.89 -27.08
CA SER A 328 2.04 3.22 -28.43
C SER A 328 0.91 4.24 -28.39
N TYR A 329 0.74 4.98 -29.49
CA TYR A 329 -0.39 5.87 -29.70
C TYR A 329 -0.91 5.69 -31.12
N SER A 330 -2.21 5.93 -31.30
CA SER A 330 -2.90 5.97 -32.59
C SER A 330 -3.92 7.12 -32.60
N GLU A 331 -4.63 7.28 -33.72
CA GLU A 331 -5.72 8.26 -33.81
C GLU A 331 -6.88 7.98 -32.83
N SER A 332 -7.02 6.73 -32.35
CA SER A 332 -8.17 6.29 -31.54
C SER A 332 -7.80 5.74 -30.17
N ASN A 333 -6.51 5.57 -29.85
CA ASN A 333 -6.09 5.13 -28.51
C ASN A 333 -4.66 5.55 -28.13
N ILE A 334 -4.41 5.60 -26.83
CA ILE A 334 -3.08 5.67 -26.22
C ILE A 334 -2.92 4.44 -25.31
N LEU A 335 -1.85 3.69 -25.51
CA LEU A 335 -1.51 2.53 -24.70
C LEU A 335 -0.33 2.90 -23.80
N ALA A 336 -0.49 2.75 -22.48
CA ALA A 336 0.52 3.07 -21.49
C ALA A 336 0.67 1.98 -20.44
N THR A 337 1.88 1.80 -19.94
CA THR A 337 2.21 0.87 -18.85
C THR A 337 2.52 1.63 -17.57
N PHE A 338 2.16 1.04 -16.43
CA PHE A 338 2.33 1.60 -15.09
C PHE A 338 2.96 0.57 -14.16
N GLU A 339 3.69 1.06 -13.15
CA GLU A 339 4.31 0.27 -12.08
C GLU A 339 3.29 -0.31 -11.07
N GLY A 340 1.99 -0.02 -11.24
CA GLY A 340 0.93 -0.59 -10.40
C GLY A 340 -0.50 -0.10 -10.75
N PRO A 341 -1.53 -0.85 -10.32
CA PRO A 341 -2.93 -0.60 -10.67
C PRO A 341 -3.48 0.75 -10.20
N SER A 342 -3.07 1.23 -9.03
CA SER A 342 -3.59 2.45 -8.41
C SER A 342 -3.20 3.63 -9.27
N LYS A 343 -1.91 3.76 -9.59
CA LYS A 343 -1.39 4.80 -10.48
C LYS A 343 -2.13 4.82 -11.83
N ALA A 344 -2.37 3.65 -12.41
CA ALA A 344 -3.09 3.54 -13.69
C ALA A 344 -4.55 4.00 -13.59
N VAL A 345 -5.28 3.59 -12.54
CA VAL A 345 -6.70 3.93 -12.37
C VAL A 345 -6.89 5.41 -12.01
N HIS A 346 -6.04 5.99 -11.14
CA HIS A 346 -6.11 7.43 -10.85
C HIS A 346 -5.72 8.26 -12.09
N CYS A 347 -4.70 7.84 -12.84
CA CYS A 347 -4.39 8.45 -14.13
C CYS A 347 -5.58 8.37 -15.09
N ALA A 348 -6.30 7.23 -15.14
CA ALA A 348 -7.47 7.06 -15.98
C ALA A 348 -8.61 8.03 -15.61
N LEU A 349 -8.88 8.22 -14.32
CA LEU A 349 -9.89 9.14 -13.82
C LEU A 349 -9.54 10.61 -14.15
N ASP A 350 -8.27 11.00 -13.98
CA ASP A 350 -7.79 12.34 -14.32
C ASP A 350 -7.83 12.61 -15.83
N VAL A 351 -7.48 11.60 -16.63
CA VAL A 351 -7.57 11.68 -18.10
C VAL A 351 -9.01 11.95 -18.53
N LEU A 352 -9.98 11.19 -18.00
CA LEU A 352 -11.39 11.41 -18.34
C LEU A 352 -11.94 12.74 -17.84
N THR A 353 -11.49 13.20 -16.67
CA THR A 353 -11.85 14.52 -16.13
C THR A 353 -11.35 15.62 -17.07
N LYS A 354 -10.09 15.53 -17.51
CA LYS A 354 -9.49 16.50 -18.42
C LYS A 354 -10.17 16.52 -19.79
N LEU A 355 -10.44 15.35 -20.37
CA LEU A 355 -11.11 15.24 -21.66
C LEU A 355 -12.60 15.67 -21.63
N SER A 356 -13.20 15.76 -20.44
CA SER A 356 -14.58 16.19 -20.30
C SER A 356 -14.82 17.64 -20.74
N ASP A 357 -13.76 18.45 -20.78
CA ASP A 357 -13.77 19.85 -21.20
C ASP A 357 -13.77 20.03 -22.73
N HIS A 358 -13.59 18.96 -23.52
CA HIS A 358 -13.25 19.06 -24.95
C HIS A 358 -14.27 18.44 -25.94
N SER A 359 -15.53 18.22 -25.55
CA SER A 359 -16.56 17.55 -26.41
C SER A 359 -16.17 16.15 -26.90
N VAL A 360 -15.16 15.53 -26.28
CA VAL A 360 -14.64 14.22 -26.64
C VAL A 360 -15.35 13.11 -25.88
N ILE A 361 -15.71 12.03 -26.57
CA ILE A 361 -16.09 10.77 -25.94
C ILE A 361 -14.84 9.90 -25.77
N ALA A 362 -14.44 9.70 -24.52
CA ALA A 362 -13.33 8.83 -24.14
C ALA A 362 -13.75 7.83 -23.06
N GLY A 363 -13.10 6.67 -23.05
CA GLY A 363 -13.15 5.68 -21.99
C GLY A 363 -11.74 5.17 -21.74
N VAL A 364 -11.48 4.63 -20.56
CA VAL A 364 -10.17 4.05 -20.24
C VAL A 364 -10.38 2.66 -19.71
N CYS A 365 -9.63 1.68 -20.23
CA CYS A 365 -9.56 0.37 -19.62
C CYS A 365 -8.22 0.14 -18.93
N VAL A 366 -8.25 -0.56 -17.78
CA VAL A 366 -7.04 -0.92 -17.03
C VAL A 366 -7.03 -2.42 -16.75
N HIS A 367 -5.93 -3.06 -17.13
CA HIS A 367 -5.70 -4.48 -16.94
C HIS A 367 -4.30 -4.74 -16.39
N ILE A 368 -4.13 -5.89 -15.74
CA ILE A 368 -2.84 -6.38 -15.28
C ILE A 368 -2.58 -7.70 -15.97
N GLY A 369 -1.43 -7.79 -16.63
CA GLY A 369 -1.04 -8.98 -17.39
C GLY A 369 0.47 -9.18 -17.42
N GLU A 370 0.86 -10.40 -17.77
CA GLU A 370 2.27 -10.76 -17.96
C GLU A 370 2.77 -10.17 -19.27
N CYS A 371 3.90 -9.46 -19.21
CA CYS A 371 4.54 -8.89 -20.38
C CYS A 371 5.96 -9.40 -20.49
N ARG A 372 6.39 -9.70 -21.72
CA ARG A 372 7.82 -9.90 -21.97
C ARG A 372 8.52 -8.55 -21.97
N VAL A 373 9.75 -8.48 -21.47
CA VAL A 373 10.58 -7.28 -21.53
C VAL A 373 11.81 -7.57 -22.37
N LYS A 374 12.02 -6.74 -23.40
CA LYS A 374 13.18 -6.82 -24.29
C LYS A 374 13.83 -5.45 -24.36
N ASP A 375 15.13 -5.38 -24.06
CA ASP A 375 15.90 -4.12 -24.06
C ASP A 375 15.27 -3.00 -23.19
N GLY A 376 14.66 -3.40 -22.07
CA GLY A 376 13.97 -2.49 -21.15
C GLY A 376 12.56 -2.07 -21.59
N LEU A 377 12.08 -2.54 -22.75
CA LEU A 377 10.75 -2.19 -23.27
C LEU A 377 9.76 -3.37 -23.15
N PRO A 378 8.51 -3.10 -22.75
CA PRO A 378 7.48 -4.13 -22.64
C PRO A 378 6.93 -4.54 -24.02
N MET A 379 6.86 -5.84 -24.26
CA MET A 379 6.18 -6.45 -25.40
C MET A 379 4.77 -6.87 -24.98
N LEU A 380 3.77 -6.20 -25.53
CA LEU A 380 2.38 -6.26 -25.07
C LEU A 380 1.51 -7.25 -25.87
N ASP A 381 2.06 -8.15 -26.67
CA ASP A 381 1.33 -9.01 -27.61
C ASP A 381 0.03 -9.64 -27.03
N GLU A 382 0.13 -10.46 -25.97
CA GLU A 382 -1.04 -11.10 -25.35
C GLU A 382 -1.91 -10.11 -24.55
N VAL A 383 -1.28 -9.16 -23.85
CA VAL A 383 -1.99 -8.21 -22.97
C VAL A 383 -2.81 -7.21 -23.77
N SER A 384 -2.27 -6.74 -24.90
CA SER A 384 -2.92 -5.81 -25.84
C SER A 384 -4.21 -6.41 -26.41
N THR A 385 -4.24 -7.72 -26.65
CA THR A 385 -5.45 -8.42 -27.11
C THR A 385 -6.55 -8.40 -26.06
N ILE A 386 -6.21 -8.65 -24.79
CA ILE A 386 -7.17 -8.59 -23.69
C ILE A 386 -7.65 -7.14 -23.51
N VAL A 387 -6.71 -6.20 -23.48
CA VAL A 387 -6.99 -4.76 -23.33
C VAL A 387 -7.92 -4.27 -24.44
N ALA A 388 -7.69 -4.64 -25.70
CA ALA A 388 -8.58 -4.33 -26.82
C ALA A 388 -9.99 -4.93 -26.63
N GLY A 389 -10.10 -6.18 -26.18
CA GLY A 389 -11.41 -6.78 -25.90
C GLY A 389 -12.16 -6.16 -24.71
N ILE A 390 -11.44 -5.58 -23.74
CA ILE A 390 -12.04 -4.74 -22.68
C ILE A 390 -12.46 -3.38 -23.28
N SER A 391 -11.61 -2.82 -24.14
CA SER A 391 -11.81 -1.54 -24.83
C SER A 391 -13.09 -1.53 -25.68
N ASP A 392 -13.40 -2.64 -26.34
CA ASP A 392 -14.64 -2.82 -27.12
C ASP A 392 -15.92 -2.67 -26.28
N GLN A 393 -15.83 -2.94 -24.97
CA GLN A 393 -16.95 -2.81 -24.03
C GLN A 393 -17.03 -1.43 -23.37
N LEU A 394 -16.10 -0.52 -23.67
CA LEU A 394 -16.11 0.83 -23.10
C LEU A 394 -17.27 1.68 -23.64
N PHE A 395 -18.01 2.27 -22.69
CA PHE A 395 -18.94 3.36 -22.92
C PHE A 395 -18.28 4.72 -22.67
N SER A 396 -18.99 5.80 -23.03
CA SER A 396 -18.52 7.18 -22.82
C SER A 396 -18.28 7.47 -21.33
N ARG A 397 -17.13 8.07 -21.01
CA ARG A 397 -16.73 8.54 -19.67
C ARG A 397 -16.69 7.44 -18.63
N GLN A 398 -16.20 6.27 -19.02
CA GLN A 398 -16.08 5.11 -18.14
C GLN A 398 -14.62 4.71 -17.94
N VAL A 399 -14.24 4.40 -16.69
CA VAL A 399 -13.05 3.60 -16.40
C VAL A 399 -13.50 2.15 -16.17
N LEU A 400 -13.00 1.22 -16.97
CA LEU A 400 -13.33 -0.20 -16.88
C LEU A 400 -12.09 -1.00 -16.49
N VAL A 401 -12.18 -1.81 -15.45
CA VAL A 401 -11.04 -2.57 -14.92
C VAL A 401 -11.32 -4.05 -14.85
N SER A 402 -10.27 -4.86 -15.03
CA SER A 402 -10.37 -6.30 -14.80
C SER A 402 -10.53 -6.67 -13.31
N GLN A 403 -11.10 -7.84 -13.03
CA GLN A 403 -11.23 -8.39 -11.66
C GLN A 403 -9.92 -8.33 -10.85
N THR A 404 -8.78 -8.64 -11.46
CA THR A 404 -7.47 -8.60 -10.80
C THR A 404 -7.12 -7.18 -10.33
N VAL A 405 -7.35 -6.16 -11.17
CA VAL A 405 -7.12 -4.75 -10.80
C VAL A 405 -8.03 -4.36 -9.64
N LYS A 406 -9.33 -4.70 -9.71
CA LYS A 406 -10.29 -4.44 -8.63
C LYS A 406 -9.84 -5.09 -7.30
N ASN A 407 -9.30 -6.30 -7.34
CA ASN A 407 -8.84 -7.02 -6.15
C ASN A 407 -7.59 -6.39 -5.50
N LEU A 408 -6.66 -5.87 -6.32
CA LEU A 408 -5.45 -5.20 -5.83
C LEU A 408 -5.71 -3.77 -5.34
N LEU A 409 -6.83 -3.17 -5.75
CA LEU A 409 -7.26 -1.83 -5.31
C LEU A 409 -8.17 -1.84 -4.08
N SER A 410 -8.32 -2.98 -3.40
CA SER A 410 -8.91 -3.04 -2.07
C SER A 410 -8.23 -2.03 -1.14
N GLY A 411 -9.02 -1.15 -0.52
CA GLY A 411 -8.55 -0.10 0.37
C GLY A 411 -8.28 1.27 -0.29
N SER A 412 -8.34 1.39 -1.62
CA SER A 412 -8.11 2.66 -2.33
C SER A 412 -9.20 3.73 -2.16
N GLY A 413 -10.31 3.42 -1.48
CA GLY A 413 -11.50 4.29 -1.41
C GLY A 413 -12.34 4.31 -2.70
N LEU A 414 -11.90 3.64 -3.77
CA LEU A 414 -12.62 3.55 -5.04
C LEU A 414 -13.82 2.58 -4.95
N GLN A 415 -14.91 2.92 -5.65
CA GLN A 415 -16.09 2.08 -5.76
C GLN A 415 -16.07 1.32 -7.09
N PHE A 416 -16.45 0.04 -7.03
CA PHE A 416 -16.47 -0.85 -8.19
C PHE A 416 -17.86 -1.42 -8.39
N LYS A 417 -18.39 -1.33 -9.61
CA LYS A 417 -19.67 -1.94 -9.99
C LYS A 417 -19.42 -2.96 -11.09
N ASN A 418 -20.01 -4.15 -10.97
CA ASN A 418 -19.93 -5.17 -12.02
C ASN A 418 -20.46 -4.59 -13.34
N ALA A 419 -19.65 -4.70 -14.39
CA ALA A 419 -19.90 -4.14 -15.71
C ALA A 419 -19.99 -5.24 -16.81
N GLY A 420 -20.09 -6.51 -16.41
CA GLY A 420 -20.15 -7.66 -17.30
C GLY A 420 -18.88 -8.51 -17.25
N SER A 421 -18.75 -9.38 -18.24
CA SER A 421 -17.61 -10.27 -18.38
C SER A 421 -17.30 -10.52 -19.85
N MET A 422 -16.06 -10.92 -20.12
CA MET A 422 -15.60 -11.28 -21.46
C MET A 422 -14.91 -12.63 -21.48
N THR A 423 -14.95 -13.30 -22.63
CA THR A 423 -14.21 -14.53 -22.85
C THR A 423 -12.83 -14.20 -23.43
N ARG A 424 -11.79 -14.66 -22.75
CA ARG A 424 -10.41 -14.62 -23.25
C ARG A 424 -10.24 -15.60 -24.41
N MET A 425 -9.23 -15.39 -25.25
CA MET A 425 -8.93 -16.31 -26.36
C MET A 425 -8.68 -17.76 -25.91
N ASN A 426 -8.19 -17.96 -24.69
CA ASN A 426 -7.96 -19.28 -24.11
C ASN A 426 -9.23 -19.92 -23.49
N GLY A 427 -10.41 -19.31 -23.67
CA GLY A 427 -11.70 -19.79 -23.15
C GLY A 427 -11.99 -19.38 -21.70
N GLY A 428 -11.07 -18.73 -20.99
CA GLY A 428 -11.31 -18.25 -19.63
C GLY A 428 -12.24 -17.04 -19.60
N VAL A 429 -13.08 -16.92 -18.56
CA VAL A 429 -13.92 -15.74 -18.34
C VAL A 429 -13.14 -14.69 -17.55
N LEU A 430 -13.27 -13.43 -17.94
CA LEU A 430 -12.72 -12.27 -17.24
C LEU A 430 -13.86 -11.31 -16.87
N ASP A 431 -14.11 -11.18 -15.57
CA ASP A 431 -15.08 -10.21 -15.05
C ASP A 431 -14.51 -8.79 -15.08
N LEU A 432 -15.38 -7.84 -15.41
CA LEU A 432 -15.06 -6.43 -15.59
C LEU A 432 -15.88 -5.56 -14.64
N PHE A 433 -15.27 -4.47 -14.19
CA PHE A 433 -15.84 -3.56 -13.19
C PHE A 433 -15.68 -2.12 -13.63
N SER A 434 -16.76 -1.33 -13.57
CA SER A 434 -16.65 0.12 -13.72
C SER A 434 -16.17 0.74 -12.42
N VAL A 435 -15.26 1.71 -12.52
CA VAL A 435 -14.74 2.47 -11.39
C VAL A 435 -15.54 3.76 -11.24
N HIS A 436 -15.93 4.06 -10.02
CA HIS A 436 -16.58 5.31 -9.65
C HIS A 436 -15.87 5.93 -8.45
N ASP A 437 -15.66 7.23 -8.53
CA ASP A 437 -15.27 8.07 -7.40
C ASP A 437 -16.56 8.62 -6.74
N GLU A 438 -16.63 8.59 -5.41
CA GLU A 438 -17.77 9.11 -4.63
C GLU A 438 -18.13 10.55 -4.98
N LEU A 439 -17.17 11.34 -5.51
CA LEU A 439 -17.35 12.74 -5.89
C LEU A 439 -18.12 12.96 -7.21
N MET A 440 -18.37 11.93 -8.02
CA MET A 440 -18.97 12.05 -9.36
C MET A 440 -20.49 11.88 -9.41
N MET A 441 -21.15 11.49 -8.30
CA MET A 441 -22.58 11.15 -8.32
C MET A 441 -23.54 12.34 -8.16
N GLU A 442 -23.07 13.58 -7.91
CA GLU A 442 -23.97 14.71 -7.61
C GLU A 442 -24.09 15.83 -8.65
N ASN A 443 -23.39 15.83 -9.80
CA ASN A 443 -23.51 16.97 -10.74
C ASN A 443 -23.60 16.60 -12.22
N SER A 444 -24.83 16.57 -12.74
CA SER A 444 -25.15 16.88 -14.15
C SER A 444 -24.87 18.37 -14.46
N PRO A 445 -24.69 18.77 -15.73
CA PRO A 445 -23.72 19.77 -16.14
C PRO A 445 -24.14 21.20 -15.81
N LYS A 446 -23.34 21.90 -15.00
CA LYS A 446 -23.25 23.37 -15.04
C LYS A 446 -21.78 23.77 -14.97
N VAL A 447 -21.33 24.40 -16.07
CA VAL A 447 -20.05 25.08 -16.26
C VAL A 447 -19.62 25.81 -14.99
N ARG A 448 -18.50 25.40 -14.37
CA ARG A 448 -17.84 26.09 -13.26
C ARG A 448 -16.32 25.83 -13.25
N PRO A 449 -15.52 26.76 -12.71
CA PRO A 449 -14.17 27.08 -13.16
C PRO A 449 -13.09 26.18 -12.56
N GLU A 450 -11.94 26.15 -13.24
CA GLU A 450 -10.65 25.52 -12.92
C GLU A 450 -10.55 24.88 -11.53
N ARG A 451 -10.63 23.55 -11.48
CA ARG A 451 -10.46 22.75 -10.26
C ARG A 451 -8.97 22.52 -10.00
N LYS A 452 -8.49 22.93 -8.81
CA LYS A 452 -7.18 22.54 -8.26
C LYS A 452 -7.25 21.11 -7.70
N ILE A 453 -6.13 20.41 -7.93
CA ILE A 453 -5.80 19.01 -7.65
C ILE A 453 -6.30 18.52 -6.28
N VAL A 454 -6.98 17.37 -6.27
CA VAL A 454 -7.47 16.65 -5.08
C VAL A 454 -6.61 15.37 -4.94
N ASN A 455 -5.96 15.17 -3.78
CA ASN A 455 -5.25 13.95 -3.37
C ASN A 455 -6.23 12.90 -2.80
N ASP A 456 -5.79 11.65 -2.66
CA ASP A 456 -6.63 10.47 -2.37
C ASP A 456 -7.27 10.42 -0.96
N SER A 457 -6.78 11.20 0.01
CA SER A 457 -7.38 11.28 1.36
C SER A 457 -8.14 12.58 1.58
N PHE A 458 -9.34 12.49 2.19
CA PHE A 458 -10.08 13.67 2.65
C PHE A 458 -9.24 14.58 3.54
N LEU A 459 -8.46 13.99 4.44
CA LEU A 459 -7.59 14.75 5.33
C LEU A 459 -6.44 15.38 4.56
N GLU A 460 -5.82 14.66 3.62
CA GLU A 460 -4.78 15.25 2.77
C GLU A 460 -5.28 16.42 1.93
N ASN A 461 -6.51 16.37 1.44
CA ASN A 461 -7.13 17.51 0.76
C ASN A 461 -7.28 18.69 1.69
N VAL A 462 -7.76 18.46 2.91
CA VAL A 462 -7.86 19.51 3.93
C VAL A 462 -6.47 20.10 4.23
N LEU A 463 -5.48 19.26 4.46
CA LEU A 463 -4.10 19.68 4.76
C LEU A 463 -3.52 20.47 3.58
N GLN A 464 -3.63 19.97 2.36
CA GLN A 464 -3.13 20.64 1.16
C GLN A 464 -3.81 21.99 0.93
N CYS A 465 -5.13 22.09 1.13
CA CYS A 465 -5.84 23.37 1.07
C CYS A 465 -5.30 24.37 2.09
N ILE A 466 -5.03 23.92 3.32
CA ILE A 466 -4.46 24.79 4.36
C ILE A 466 -3.03 25.18 4.02
N GLU A 467 -2.21 24.25 3.55
CA GLU A 467 -0.81 24.47 3.16
C GLU A 467 -0.66 25.45 1.99
N ASN A 468 -1.49 25.29 0.96
CA ASN A 468 -1.53 26.21 -0.18
C ASN A 468 -1.92 27.64 0.23
N ASN A 469 -2.54 27.80 1.40
CA ASN A 469 -2.98 29.06 1.97
C ASN A 469 -2.28 29.38 3.31
N ILE A 470 -1.09 28.80 3.57
CA ILE A 470 -0.47 28.81 4.90
C ILE A 470 -0.18 30.23 5.40
N SER A 471 0.22 31.14 4.51
CA SER A 471 0.55 32.53 4.84
C SER A 471 -0.66 33.48 4.81
N ASN A 472 -1.83 33.01 4.39
CA ASN A 472 -3.02 33.85 4.23
C ASN A 472 -3.79 33.97 5.54
N GLU A 473 -3.66 35.10 6.25
CA GLU A 473 -4.34 35.34 7.53
C GLU A 473 -5.88 35.26 7.47
N PHE A 474 -6.48 35.52 6.31
CA PHE A 474 -7.93 35.49 6.10
C PHE A 474 -8.48 34.11 5.75
N PHE A 475 -7.61 33.11 5.55
CA PHE A 475 -8.05 31.76 5.24
C PHE A 475 -8.71 31.11 6.45
N GLY A 476 -10.02 30.86 6.35
CA GLY A 476 -10.85 30.27 7.40
C GLY A 476 -11.72 29.11 6.93
N VAL A 477 -12.68 28.69 7.77
CA VAL A 477 -13.56 27.53 7.50
C VAL A 477 -14.35 27.69 6.20
N GLU A 478 -14.82 28.91 5.89
CA GLU A 478 -15.58 29.18 4.68
C GLU A 478 -14.72 28.96 3.42
N ASN A 479 -13.48 29.46 3.40
CA ASN A 479 -12.53 29.23 2.30
C ASN A 479 -12.19 27.76 2.17
N LEU A 480 -11.95 27.08 3.30
CA LEU A 480 -11.66 25.65 3.31
C LEU A 480 -12.84 24.82 2.78
N CYS A 481 -14.08 25.15 3.14
CA CYS A 481 -15.28 24.53 2.59
C CYS A 481 -15.38 24.73 1.07
N LYS A 482 -15.12 25.96 0.61
CA LYS A 482 -15.15 26.32 -0.81
C LYS A 482 -14.09 25.57 -1.61
N ASP A 483 -12.86 25.51 -1.11
CA ASP A 483 -11.74 24.84 -1.76
C ASP A 483 -11.93 23.32 -1.82
N LEU A 484 -12.57 22.73 -0.80
CA LEU A 484 -12.89 21.30 -0.75
C LEU A 484 -14.20 20.94 -1.47
N GLY A 485 -15.03 21.91 -1.83
CA GLY A 485 -16.36 21.67 -2.41
C GLY A 485 -17.34 20.95 -1.49
N ILE A 486 -17.25 21.16 -0.17
CA ILE A 486 -18.13 20.52 0.84
C ILE A 486 -18.80 21.54 1.76
N GLY A 487 -19.95 21.17 2.33
CA GLY A 487 -20.63 22.00 3.33
C GLY A 487 -19.96 21.96 4.70
N GLU A 488 -20.06 23.05 5.46
CA GLU A 488 -19.40 23.20 6.78
C GLU A 488 -19.77 22.08 7.77
N ARG A 489 -21.05 21.67 7.83
CA ARG A 489 -21.50 20.59 8.71
C ARG A 489 -20.85 19.24 8.34
N GLN A 490 -20.59 19.00 7.06
CA GLN A 490 -19.92 17.81 6.57
C GLN A 490 -18.42 17.86 6.88
N LEU A 491 -17.78 19.02 6.67
CA LEU A 491 -16.39 19.27 7.04
C LEU A 491 -16.17 19.05 8.55
N GLN A 492 -17.04 19.60 9.40
CA GLN A 492 -16.98 19.39 10.86
C GLN A 492 -17.10 17.92 11.23
N ARG A 493 -18.10 17.21 10.68
CA ARG A 493 -18.32 15.80 10.99
C ARG A 493 -17.14 14.93 10.55
N LYS A 494 -16.67 15.10 9.31
CA LYS A 494 -15.55 14.33 8.76
C LYS A 494 -14.25 14.63 9.52
N LEU A 495 -13.93 15.90 9.79
CA LEU A 495 -12.71 16.24 10.54
C LEU A 495 -12.75 15.71 11.98
N LYS A 496 -13.90 15.78 12.65
CA LYS A 496 -14.04 15.23 13.99
C LYS A 496 -13.90 13.71 14.00
N SER A 497 -14.39 13.00 12.99
CA SER A 497 -14.24 11.54 12.91
C SER A 497 -12.82 11.09 12.57
N VAL A 498 -12.11 11.80 11.68
CA VAL A 498 -10.76 11.37 11.22
C VAL A 498 -9.61 11.92 12.06
N SER A 499 -9.79 13.07 12.72
CA SER A 499 -8.69 13.75 13.42
C SER A 499 -9.03 14.19 14.84
N ASN A 500 -10.28 14.01 15.28
CA ASN A 500 -10.82 14.55 16.53
C ASN A 500 -10.65 16.08 16.69
N LYS A 501 -10.43 16.81 15.58
CA LYS A 501 -10.29 18.27 15.54
C LYS A 501 -11.46 18.89 14.77
N THR A 502 -11.87 20.09 15.17
CA THR A 502 -12.77 20.96 14.39
C THR A 502 -12.00 21.63 13.23
N PRO A 503 -12.69 22.18 12.22
CA PRO A 503 -12.02 22.83 11.09
C PRO A 503 -11.07 23.96 11.50
N ASN A 504 -11.50 24.81 12.44
CA ASN A 504 -10.66 25.87 12.99
C ASN A 504 -9.44 25.32 13.75
N GLN A 505 -9.60 24.23 14.50
CA GLN A 505 -8.48 23.58 15.18
C GLN A 505 -7.50 22.96 14.19
N MET A 506 -7.99 22.40 13.09
CA MET A 506 -7.15 21.83 12.04
C MET A 506 -6.31 22.91 11.34
N ILE A 507 -6.93 23.99 10.85
CA ILE A 507 -6.23 25.13 10.23
C ILE A 507 -5.12 25.63 11.15
N ARG A 508 -5.46 25.84 12.43
CA ARG A 508 -4.51 26.31 13.43
C ARG A 508 -3.37 25.33 13.67
N SER A 509 -3.66 24.04 13.79
CA SER A 509 -2.66 23.00 14.05
C SER A 509 -1.63 22.93 12.90
N VAL A 510 -2.08 22.92 11.64
CA VAL A 510 -1.19 22.90 10.47
C VAL A 510 -0.27 24.12 10.47
N ARG A 511 -0.81 25.33 10.68
CA ARG A 511 -0.02 26.57 10.78
C ARG A 511 1.04 26.49 11.87
N LEU A 512 0.70 25.95 13.04
CA LEU A 512 1.64 25.78 14.16
C LEU A 512 2.76 24.78 13.84
N HIS A 513 2.45 23.67 13.17
CA HIS A 513 3.45 22.70 12.73
C HIS A 513 4.44 23.29 11.71
N PHE A 514 3.95 24.07 10.74
CA PHE A 514 4.82 24.81 9.81
C PHE A 514 5.67 25.86 10.54
N ALA A 515 5.09 26.60 11.49
CA ALA A 515 5.84 27.59 12.25
C ALA A 515 6.97 26.96 13.07
N LYS A 516 6.70 25.80 13.69
CA LYS A 516 7.70 25.00 14.40
C LYS A 516 8.85 24.60 13.48
N GLN A 517 8.56 24.13 12.26
CA GLN A 517 9.58 23.79 11.28
C GLN A 517 10.42 25.01 10.88
N LEU A 518 9.80 26.18 10.65
CA LEU A 518 10.53 27.42 10.31
C LEU A 518 11.47 27.87 11.43
N ILE A 519 11.04 27.73 12.69
CA ILE A 519 11.85 28.04 13.87
C ILE A 519 13.06 27.09 13.95
N GLN A 520 12.85 25.77 13.76
CA GLN A 520 13.90 24.76 13.92
C GLN A 520 14.88 24.67 12.73
N SER A 521 14.44 24.95 11.51
CA SER A 521 15.22 24.69 10.28
C SER A 521 15.85 25.94 9.65
N GLN A 522 15.31 27.13 9.89
CA GLN A 522 15.71 28.35 9.17
C GLN A 522 16.23 29.47 10.09
N ASN A 523 16.43 29.20 11.38
CA ASN A 523 16.92 30.18 12.37
C ASN A 523 16.09 31.49 12.40
N LYS A 524 14.81 31.42 11.99
CA LYS A 524 13.91 32.57 11.95
C LYS A 524 13.45 32.94 13.35
N ASN A 525 13.30 34.24 13.60
CA ASN A 525 12.75 34.69 14.88
C ASN A 525 11.26 34.28 14.98
N ILE A 526 10.79 34.09 16.22
CA ILE A 526 9.44 33.57 16.52
C ILE A 526 8.35 34.43 15.85
N SER A 527 8.57 35.75 15.77
CA SER A 527 7.62 36.68 15.18
C SER A 527 7.47 36.47 13.67
N GLU A 528 8.56 36.28 12.94
CA GLU A 528 8.55 36.01 11.51
C GLU A 528 7.89 34.68 11.19
N ALA A 529 8.17 33.64 11.96
CA ALA A 529 7.56 32.32 11.78
C ALA A 529 6.03 32.36 12.00
N ALA A 530 5.57 33.13 12.99
CA ALA A 530 4.14 33.33 13.25
C ALA A 530 3.45 34.05 12.08
N PHE A 531 4.00 35.16 11.60
CA PHE A 531 3.40 35.93 10.51
C PHE A 531 3.44 35.19 9.16
N GLN A 532 4.52 34.46 8.86
CA GLN A 532 4.64 33.66 7.63
C GLN A 532 3.67 32.48 7.58
N THR A 533 3.11 32.09 8.72
CA THR A 533 2.11 31.02 8.82
C THR A 533 0.71 31.55 9.10
N GLY A 534 0.46 32.82 8.74
CA GLY A 534 -0.90 33.39 8.70
C GLY A 534 -1.49 33.68 10.08
N PHE A 535 -0.67 33.79 11.14
CA PHE A 535 -1.10 34.37 12.41
C PHE A 535 -0.90 35.89 12.38
N SER A 536 -1.93 36.67 12.68
CA SER A 536 -1.86 38.13 12.76
C SER A 536 -1.47 38.67 14.15
N ASN A 537 -1.43 37.80 15.17
CA ASN A 537 -1.17 38.18 16.56
C ASN A 537 -0.20 37.21 17.25
N LEU A 538 0.95 37.72 17.69
CA LEU A 538 2.02 36.94 18.30
C LEU A 538 1.65 36.36 19.68
N SER A 539 0.85 37.07 20.47
CA SER A 539 0.38 36.61 21.77
C SER A 539 -0.59 35.43 21.62
N TYR A 540 -1.48 35.51 20.63
CA TYR A 540 -2.39 34.40 20.28
C TYR A 540 -1.62 33.20 19.73
N PHE A 541 -0.66 33.42 18.83
CA PHE A 541 0.25 32.38 18.33
C PHE A 541 0.95 31.65 19.48
N THR A 542 1.58 32.38 20.39
CA THR A 542 2.35 31.79 21.51
C THR A 542 1.48 30.94 22.42
N LYS A 543 0.25 31.40 22.70
CA LYS A 543 -0.74 30.63 23.49
C LYS A 543 -1.10 29.31 22.78
N CYS A 544 -1.49 29.39 21.51
CA CYS A 544 -1.89 28.21 20.75
C CYS A 544 -0.71 27.24 20.51
N PHE A 545 0.51 27.76 20.37
CA PHE A 545 1.72 26.95 20.26
C PHE A 545 1.97 26.11 21.52
N LYS A 546 1.83 26.73 22.70
CA LYS A 546 1.96 26.03 23.98
C LYS A 546 0.84 25.01 24.19
N GLU A 547 -0.39 25.32 23.76
CA GLU A 547 -1.51 24.39 23.83
C GLU A 547 -1.30 23.16 22.93
N GLU A 548 -0.76 23.32 21.72
CA GLU A 548 -0.55 22.23 20.77
C GLU A 548 0.69 21.37 21.11
N PHE A 549 1.80 21.99 21.52
CA PHE A 549 3.09 21.30 21.69
C PHE A 549 3.54 21.12 23.14
N GLY A 550 2.79 21.66 24.12
CA GLY A 550 3.14 21.61 25.55
C GLY A 550 4.30 22.53 25.97
N THR A 551 4.96 23.21 25.03
CA THR A 551 6.12 24.09 25.28
C THR A 551 5.96 25.45 24.62
N LEU A 552 6.66 26.47 25.12
CA LEU A 552 6.70 27.78 24.47
C LEU A 552 7.57 27.73 23.19
N PRO A 553 7.27 28.54 22.15
CA PRO A 553 8.11 28.61 20.95
C PRO A 553 9.57 29.00 21.25
N SER A 554 9.80 29.80 22.30
CA SER A 554 11.13 30.22 22.74
C SER A 554 12.00 29.08 23.30
N MET A 555 11.40 27.92 23.60
CA MET A 555 12.12 26.73 24.08
C MET A 555 12.60 25.83 22.95
N LEU A 556 12.42 26.24 21.68
CA LEU A 556 12.87 25.50 20.51
C LEU A 556 14.24 25.96 19.98
N PHE A 557 14.86 26.95 20.64
CA PHE A 557 16.18 27.48 20.36
C PHE A 557 17.23 26.86 21.27
#